data_AF-A0A936IHM8-F1
#
_entry.id   AF-A0A936IHM8-F1
#
_cell.length_a   1.000
_cell.length_b   1.000
_cell.length_c   1.000
_cell.angle_alpha   90.00
_cell.angle_beta   90.00
_cell.angle_gamma   90.00
#
_symmetry.space_group_name_H-M   'P 1'
#
loop_
_entity.id
_entity.type
_entity.pdbx_description
1 polymer ?
#
loop_
_entity_poly.entity_id
_entity_poly.type
_entity_poly.pdbx_seq_one_letter_code
_entity_poly.pdbx_strand_id
1 'polypeptide(L)'
;MMPEEKAQLLALLEHEERWCRDAEAVNAAGVGVAFDDREAVAWDLTGALCRLFGWQRASVLFGQLERHLVGKRKLTGWPVRDTPFDAMAALQAFNDDPDVTFATLRERLGSMPVWSGSGRGTPAT
;
A
#
# COMPACT_ATOMS: atom_id res chain seq x y z
N MET A 1 -0.59 2.68 -10.43
CA MET A 1 -0.90 3.77 -9.51
C MET A 1 -0.75 5.08 -10.27
N MET A 2 -1.61 6.05 -10.00
CA MET A 2 -1.51 7.39 -10.59
C MET A 2 -0.37 8.19 -9.91
N PRO A 3 0.23 9.18 -10.60
CA PRO A 3 1.26 10.03 -9.99
C PRO A 3 0.82 10.69 -8.68
N GLU A 4 -0.42 11.22 -8.60
CA GLU A 4 -0.89 11.89 -7.37
C GLU A 4 -1.06 10.92 -6.21
N GLU A 5 -1.53 9.70 -6.47
CA GLU A 5 -1.72 8.68 -5.44
C GLU A 5 -0.38 8.29 -4.79
N LYS A 6 0.67 8.15 -5.61
CA LYS A 6 2.02 7.90 -5.12
C LYS A 6 2.51 9.07 -4.27
N ALA A 7 2.33 10.30 -4.76
CA ALA A 7 2.77 11.49 -4.05
C ALA A 7 2.07 11.63 -2.68
N GLN A 8 0.76 11.43 -2.62
CA GLN A 8 -0.02 11.48 -1.38
C GLN A 8 0.40 10.39 -0.38
N LEU A 9 0.61 9.15 -0.85
CA LEU A 9 1.07 8.07 0.01
C LEU A 9 2.47 8.34 0.57
N LEU A 10 3.39 8.80 -0.28
CA LEU A 10 4.75 9.16 0.13
C LEU A 10 4.76 10.37 1.08
N ALA A 11 3.81 11.29 0.98
CA ALA A 11 3.69 12.44 1.88
C ALA A 11 3.09 12.05 3.23
N LEU A 12 2.11 11.13 3.25
CA LEU A 12 1.57 10.62 4.51
C LEU A 12 2.64 9.84 5.29
N LEU A 13 3.40 9.00 4.58
CA LEU A 13 4.53 8.21 5.10
C LEU A 13 5.88 8.92 4.84
N GLU A 14 5.94 10.23 5.10
CA GLU A 14 7.13 11.05 4.88
C GLU A 14 8.19 10.85 5.97
N HIS A 15 7.74 10.66 7.21
CA HIS A 15 8.58 10.49 8.39
C HIS A 15 8.36 9.11 9.02
N GLU A 16 9.42 8.54 9.59
CA GLU A 16 9.36 7.20 10.21
C GLU A 16 8.35 7.14 11.35
N GLU A 17 8.22 8.21 12.14
CA GLU A 17 7.20 8.36 13.19
C GLU A 17 5.74 8.34 12.69
N ARG A 18 5.52 8.53 11.38
CA ARG A 18 4.18 8.44 10.74
C ARG A 18 3.90 7.05 10.17
N TRP A 19 4.85 6.14 10.29
CA TRP A 19 4.70 4.76 9.90
C TRP A 19 4.67 3.86 11.14
N CYS A 20 3.73 2.91 11.19
CA CYS A 20 3.68 1.92 12.25
C CYS A 20 3.71 0.48 11.68
N ARG A 21 4.21 -0.43 12.52
CA ARG A 21 4.26 -1.88 12.30
C ARG A 21 3.44 -2.58 13.37
N ASP A 22 2.93 -3.77 13.05
CA ASP A 22 2.22 -4.67 13.96
C ASP A 22 0.93 -4.10 14.58
N ALA A 23 0.42 -2.99 14.05
CA ALA A 23 -0.74 -2.29 14.60
C ALA A 23 -1.52 -1.56 13.49
N GLU A 24 -2.82 -1.37 13.74
CA GLU A 24 -3.63 -0.37 13.03
C GLU A 24 -3.04 1.05 13.24
N ALA A 25 -3.65 2.05 12.61
CA ALA A 25 -3.25 3.45 12.80
C ALA A 25 -3.13 3.81 14.28
N VAL A 26 -2.17 4.66 14.67
CA VAL A 26 -1.97 5.04 16.08
C VAL A 26 -2.17 6.53 16.30
N ASN A 27 -2.76 6.90 17.43
CA ASN A 27 -2.90 8.30 17.85
C ASN A 27 -1.62 8.81 18.55
N ALA A 28 -1.62 10.09 18.96
CA ALA A 28 -0.47 10.72 19.62
C ALA A 28 -0.08 10.07 20.97
N ALA A 29 -0.96 9.29 21.58
CA ALA A 29 -0.69 8.54 22.80
C ALA A 29 -0.13 7.13 22.52
N GLY A 30 0.06 6.76 21.25
CA GLY A 30 0.50 5.42 20.84
C GLY A 30 -0.60 4.35 20.94
N VAL A 31 -1.87 4.76 21.03
CA VAL A 31 -3.01 3.84 21.10
C VAL A 31 -3.52 3.58 19.68
N GLY A 32 -3.78 2.30 19.37
CA GLY A 32 -4.39 1.89 18.10
C GLY A 32 -5.79 2.50 17.92
N VAL A 33 -6.07 2.98 16.72
CA VAL A 33 -7.30 3.64 16.31
C VAL A 33 -7.75 3.16 14.93
N ALA A 34 -9.01 3.40 14.61
CA ALA A 34 -9.61 2.98 13.35
C ALA A 34 -8.98 3.70 12.14
N PHE A 35 -9.11 3.08 10.95
CA PHE A 35 -8.48 3.56 9.74
C PHE A 35 -9.03 4.91 9.21
N ASP A 36 -10.16 5.39 9.73
CA ASP A 36 -10.78 6.66 9.37
C ASP A 36 -10.70 7.70 10.49
N ASP A 37 -10.00 7.37 11.59
CA ASP A 37 -9.81 8.27 12.72
C ASP A 37 -9.00 9.51 12.29
N ARG A 38 -9.44 10.68 12.75
CA ARG A 38 -8.81 11.96 12.45
C ARG A 38 -7.64 12.27 13.38
N GLU A 39 -7.57 11.59 14.53
CA GLU A 39 -6.51 11.76 15.52
C GLU A 39 -5.31 10.84 15.29
N ALA A 40 -5.40 9.93 14.30
CA ALA A 40 -4.30 9.08 13.89
C ALA A 40 -3.11 9.90 13.35
N VAL A 41 -1.94 9.70 13.96
CA VAL A 41 -0.68 10.36 13.61
C VAL A 41 0.29 9.43 12.87
N ALA A 42 0.16 8.11 13.05
CA ALA A 42 0.92 7.11 12.31
C ALA A 42 0.00 6.04 11.70
N TRP A 43 0.46 5.47 10.58
CA TRP A 43 -0.31 4.56 9.75
C TRP A 43 0.54 3.37 9.29
N ASP A 44 -0.05 2.18 9.25
CA ASP A 44 0.49 1.09 8.46
C ASP A 44 0.20 1.32 6.96
N LEU A 45 0.82 0.52 6.10
CA LEU A 45 0.65 0.69 4.66
C LEU A 45 -0.80 0.48 4.20
N THR A 46 -1.53 -0.47 4.79
CA THR A 46 -2.88 -0.82 4.31
C THR A 46 -3.92 0.20 4.78
N GLY A 47 -3.83 0.64 6.03
CA GLY A 47 -4.62 1.71 6.62
C GLY A 47 -4.37 3.05 5.94
N ALA A 48 -3.11 3.38 5.62
CA ALA A 48 -2.78 4.58 4.83
C ALA A 48 -3.51 4.62 3.48
N LEU A 49 -3.56 3.49 2.77
CA LEU A 49 -4.28 3.38 1.50
C LEU A 49 -5.79 3.56 1.67
N CYS A 50 -6.39 2.91 2.68
CA CYS A 50 -7.81 3.06 3.00
C CYS A 50 -8.15 4.51 3.37
N ARG A 51 -7.30 5.16 4.18
CA ARG A 51 -7.49 6.54 4.66
C ARG A 51 -7.41 7.58 3.55
N LEU A 52 -6.49 7.40 2.60
CA LEU A 52 -6.26 8.36 1.51
C LEU A 52 -7.27 8.18 0.38
N PHE A 53 -7.60 6.94 0.03
CA PHE A 53 -8.29 6.64 -1.23
C PHE A 53 -9.68 5.99 -1.05
N GLY A 54 -10.03 5.63 0.18
CA GLY A 54 -11.24 4.86 0.46
C GLY A 54 -11.14 3.40 0.01
N TRP A 55 -12.00 2.55 0.57
CA TRP A 55 -11.95 1.10 0.38
C TRP A 55 -11.96 0.65 -1.09
N GLN A 56 -12.82 1.25 -1.92
CA GLN A 56 -12.98 0.85 -3.31
C GLN A 56 -11.69 1.06 -4.12
N ARG A 57 -11.00 2.20 -3.91
CA ARG A 57 -9.75 2.48 -4.61
C ARG A 57 -8.57 1.77 -3.97
N ALA A 58 -8.52 1.70 -2.63
CA ALA A 58 -7.52 0.93 -1.89
C ALA A 58 -7.49 -0.53 -2.36
N SER A 59 -8.65 -1.15 -2.58
CA SER A 59 -8.76 -2.53 -3.11
C SER A 59 -8.02 -2.75 -4.43
N VAL A 60 -8.04 -1.77 -5.34
CA VAL A 60 -7.29 -1.83 -6.61
C VAL A 60 -5.80 -1.60 -6.37
N LEU A 61 -5.47 -0.68 -5.45
CA LEU A 61 -4.10 -0.36 -5.11
C LEU A 61 -3.41 -1.52 -4.40
N PHE A 62 -4.09 -2.28 -3.53
CA PHE A 62 -3.51 -3.43 -2.86
C PHE A 62 -2.87 -4.41 -3.86
N GLY A 63 -3.61 -4.82 -4.89
CA GLY A 63 -3.06 -5.72 -5.91
C GLY A 63 -1.93 -5.08 -6.74
N GLN A 64 -1.90 -3.75 -6.89
CA GLN A 64 -0.81 -3.08 -7.58
C GLN A 64 0.45 -3.00 -6.71
N LEU A 65 0.32 -2.60 -5.44
CA LEU A 65 1.44 -2.49 -4.52
C LEU A 65 1.99 -3.87 -4.18
N GLU A 66 1.15 -4.87 -3.91
CA GLU A 66 1.60 -6.24 -3.58
C GLU A 66 2.60 -6.75 -4.63
N ARG A 67 2.23 -6.65 -5.91
CA ARG A 67 3.07 -7.10 -7.03
C ARG A 67 4.44 -6.43 -7.09
N HIS A 68 4.57 -5.20 -6.60
CA HIS A 68 5.80 -4.43 -6.68
C HIS A 68 6.61 -4.47 -5.37
N LEU A 69 5.95 -4.44 -4.21
CA LEU A 69 6.59 -4.40 -2.91
C LEU A 69 6.94 -5.79 -2.40
N VAL A 70 6.04 -6.75 -2.61
CA VAL A 70 6.16 -8.15 -2.15
C VAL A 70 6.68 -9.04 -3.28
N GLY A 71 6.21 -8.79 -4.51
CA GLY A 71 6.56 -9.56 -5.70
C GLY A 71 5.40 -10.41 -6.22
N LYS A 72 5.67 -11.28 -7.21
CA LYS A 72 4.64 -12.16 -7.78
C LYS A 72 4.29 -13.27 -6.78
N ARG A 73 3.03 -13.34 -6.34
CA ARG A 73 2.51 -14.57 -5.71
C ARG A 73 2.66 -15.74 -6.69
N LYS A 74 3.18 -16.87 -6.21
CA LYS A 74 2.95 -18.16 -6.87
C LYS A 74 1.48 -18.50 -6.67
N LEU A 75 0.64 -18.07 -7.60
CA LEU A 75 -0.78 -18.39 -7.57
C LEU A 75 -0.92 -19.89 -7.83
N THR A 76 -1.21 -20.66 -6.78
CA THR A 76 -1.42 -22.10 -6.86
C THR A 76 -2.91 -22.39 -6.96
N GLY A 77 -3.32 -23.15 -7.97
CA GLY A 77 -4.71 -23.60 -8.16
C GLY A 77 -5.51 -22.74 -9.13
N TRP A 78 -6.32 -23.42 -9.95
CA TRP A 78 -7.24 -22.80 -10.90
C TRP A 78 -8.70 -23.04 -10.45
N PRO A 79 -9.58 -22.02 -10.50
CA PRO A 79 -9.29 -20.63 -10.86
C PRO A 79 -8.57 -19.88 -9.73
N VAL A 80 -7.70 -18.95 -10.11
CA VAL A 80 -7.03 -18.08 -9.16
C VAL A 80 -8.07 -17.16 -8.51
N ARG A 81 -8.30 -17.34 -7.21
CA ARG A 81 -9.02 -16.35 -6.40
C ARG A 81 -8.00 -15.28 -6.01
N ASP A 82 -7.84 -14.27 -6.86
CA ASP A 82 -7.05 -13.08 -6.53
C ASP A 82 -8.00 -12.04 -5.93
N THR A 83 -8.20 -12.08 -4.61
CA THR A 83 -9.09 -11.13 -3.95
C THR A 83 -8.31 -9.91 -3.46
N PRO A 84 -8.94 -8.73 -3.39
CA PRO A 84 -8.34 -7.57 -2.73
C PRO A 84 -7.89 -7.84 -1.30
N PHE A 85 -8.57 -8.76 -0.60
CA PHE A 85 -8.20 -9.19 0.75
C PHE A 85 -6.89 -9.97 0.78
N ASP A 86 -6.62 -10.83 -0.20
CA ASP A 86 -5.35 -11.57 -0.27
C ASP A 86 -4.17 -10.61 -0.50
N ALA A 87 -4.38 -9.63 -1.40
CA ALA A 87 -3.38 -8.61 -1.67
C ALA A 87 -3.15 -7.69 -0.47
N MET A 88 -4.21 -7.31 0.24
CA MET A 88 -4.14 -6.55 1.48
C MET A 88 -3.37 -7.32 2.56
N ALA A 89 -3.68 -8.61 2.75
CA ALA A 89 -2.99 -9.46 3.72
C ALA A 89 -1.50 -9.62 3.40
N ALA A 90 -1.13 -9.78 2.12
CA ALA A 90 0.25 -9.84 1.70
C ALA A 90 1.00 -8.52 1.94
N LEU A 91 0.34 -7.37 1.74
CA LEU A 91 0.90 -6.06 2.06
C LEU A 91 1.05 -5.83 3.56
N GLN A 92 0.09 -6.31 4.36
CA GLN A 92 0.19 -6.27 5.81
C GLN A 92 1.39 -7.09 6.29
N ALA A 93 1.52 -8.33 5.79
CA ALA A 93 2.66 -9.19 6.11
C ALA A 93 4.00 -8.55 5.70
N PHE A 94 4.05 -7.84 4.57
CA PHE A 94 5.24 -7.07 4.18
C PHE A 94 5.49 -5.87 5.10
N ASN A 95 4.45 -5.15 5.52
CA ASN A 95 4.58 -4.04 6.46
C ASN A 95 5.14 -4.48 7.81
N ASP A 96 4.66 -5.63 8.29
CA ASP A 96 4.95 -6.18 9.61
C ASP A 96 6.19 -7.11 9.62
N ASP A 97 6.83 -7.31 8.47
CA ASP A 97 8.07 -8.08 8.38
C ASP A 97 9.20 -7.34 9.13
N PRO A 98 9.88 -7.98 10.10
CA PRO A 98 10.92 -7.34 10.90
C PRO A 98 12.12 -6.85 10.06
N ASP A 99 12.36 -7.46 8.88
CA ASP A 99 13.42 -7.06 7.96
C ASP A 99 13.02 -5.85 7.10
N VAL A 100 11.73 -5.47 7.10
CA VAL A 100 11.24 -4.26 6.43
C VAL A 100 11.40 -3.08 7.38
N THR A 101 12.27 -2.15 6.99
CA THR A 101 12.48 -0.87 7.67
C THR A 101 11.71 0.24 6.96
N PHE A 102 11.57 1.39 7.62
CA PHE A 102 10.97 2.58 7.00
C PHE A 102 11.71 2.96 5.72
N ALA A 103 13.05 2.90 5.72
CA ALA A 103 13.87 3.16 4.54
C ALA A 103 13.57 2.18 3.40
N THR A 104 13.44 0.88 3.70
CA THR A 104 13.08 -0.15 2.71
C THR A 104 11.70 0.12 2.11
N LEU A 105 10.70 0.42 2.95
CA LEU A 105 9.34 0.77 2.50
C LEU A 105 9.37 2.00 1.59
N ARG A 106 10.01 3.07 2.04
CA ARG A 106 10.20 4.34 1.32
C ARG A 106 10.85 4.15 -0.04
N GLU A 107 11.95 3.42 -0.10
CA GLU A 107 12.70 3.17 -1.32
C GLU A 107 11.86 2.39 -2.33
N ARG A 108 11.20 1.31 -1.89
CA ARG A 108 10.37 0.48 -2.78
C ARG A 108 9.13 1.23 -3.27
N LEU A 109 8.44 1.98 -2.40
CA LEU A 109 7.34 2.85 -2.80
C LEU A 109 7.82 3.95 -3.77
N GLY A 110 8.96 4.58 -3.46
CA GLY A 110 9.59 5.62 -4.28
C GLY A 110 10.02 5.13 -5.66
N SER A 111 10.37 3.85 -5.78
CA SER A 111 10.76 3.20 -7.03
C SER A 111 9.57 2.66 -7.83
N MET A 112 8.36 2.65 -7.25
CA MET A 112 7.19 2.06 -7.91
C MET A 112 6.80 2.87 -9.16
N PRO A 113 6.58 2.21 -10.32
CA PRO A 113 6.15 2.89 -11.53
C PRO A 113 4.77 3.50 -11.37
N VAL A 114 4.60 4.72 -11.89
CA VAL A 114 3.31 5.39 -11.99
C VAL A 114 2.81 5.34 -13.43
N TRP A 115 1.49 5.39 -13.60
CA TRP A 115 0.89 5.45 -14.93
C TRP A 115 1.19 6.80 -15.57
N SER A 116 1.70 6.79 -16.79
CA SER A 116 2.15 7.98 -17.53
C SER A 116 1.25 8.36 -18.72
N GLY A 117 0.00 7.87 -18.76
CA GLY A 117 -1.00 8.34 -19.73
C GLY A 117 -0.98 7.71 -21.12
N SER A 118 0.05 6.93 -21.49
CA SER A 118 0.07 6.27 -22.81
C SER A 118 -0.60 4.90 -22.72
N GLY A 119 -1.82 4.80 -23.23
CA GLY A 119 -2.47 3.52 -23.48
C GLY A 119 -1.58 2.61 -24.34
N ARG A 120 -1.77 1.29 -24.21
CA ARG A 120 -1.16 0.32 -25.14
C ARG A 120 -1.45 0.80 -26.55
N GLY A 121 -0.41 1.12 -27.31
CA GLY A 121 -0.53 1.45 -28.72
C GLY A 121 -1.40 0.38 -29.38
N THR A 122 -2.45 0.82 -30.05
CA THR A 122 -3.23 0.00 -30.97
C THR A 122 -2.22 -0.72 -31.88
N PRO A 123 -2.30 -2.06 -32.05
CA PRO A 123 -1.44 -2.71 -33.02
C PRO A 123 -1.73 -2.07 -34.38
N ALA A 124 -0.68 -1.59 -35.04
CA ALA A 124 -0.78 -1.16 -36.43
C ALA A 124 -1.33 -2.35 -37.23
N THR A 125 -2.49 -2.12 -37.86
CA THR A 125 -3.07 -2.97 -38.91
C THR A 125 -2.11 -3.19 -40.05
#